data_AF-A0A8B7JRN7-F1
#
_entry.id   AF-A0A8B7JRN7-F1
#
_cell.length_a   1.000
_cell.length_b   1.000
_cell.length_c   1.000
_cell.angle_alpha   90.00
_cell.angle_beta   90.00
_cell.angle_gamma   90.00
#
_symmetry.space_group_name_H-M   'P 1'
#
loop_
_entity.id
_entity.type
_entity.pdbx_description
1 polymer ?
#
loop_
_entity_poly.entity_id
_entity_poly.type
_entity_poly.pdbx_seq_one_letter_code
_entity_poly.pdbx_strand_id
1 'polypeptide(L)'
;MLEDPDELAVLEEIQQELVLQEQLVIEEYERSLQFDEECLNAMLDGLDASDKIICPVCRKNNLTVRNHLVFCQCGLYITTQDMTEEKLRSLLENTITEHSYRCFHNPEFTVTSGMEEEASLLMSCSVCDSWTILL
;
A
#
# COMPACT_ATOMS: atom_id res chain seq x y z
N MET A 1 -6.49 -56.59 33.53
CA MET A 1 -7.34 -57.24 32.52
C MET A 1 -6.64 -57.03 31.19
N LEU A 2 -6.46 -58.07 30.38
CA LEU A 2 -5.99 -57.89 29.01
C LEU A 2 -7.14 -57.23 28.24
N GLU A 3 -6.89 -56.08 27.60
CA GLU A 3 -7.88 -55.43 26.73
C GLU A 3 -8.25 -56.37 25.59
N ASP A 4 -9.52 -56.38 25.21
CA ASP A 4 -10.03 -57.25 24.16
C ASP A 4 -9.38 -56.85 22.81
N PRO A 5 -8.75 -57.79 22.09
CA PRO A 5 -7.98 -57.46 20.89
C PRO A 5 -8.84 -56.88 19.77
N ASP A 6 -10.13 -57.20 19.72
CA ASP A 6 -11.05 -56.63 18.74
C ASP A 6 -11.41 -55.17 19.09
N GLU A 7 -11.60 -54.87 20.38
CA GLU A 7 -11.80 -53.50 20.88
C GLU A 7 -10.56 -52.61 20.60
N LEU A 8 -9.36 -53.14 20.79
CA LEU A 8 -8.12 -52.41 20.52
C LEU A 8 -7.95 -52.06 19.03
N ALA A 9 -8.29 -53.00 18.13
CA ALA A 9 -8.23 -52.77 16.69
C ALA A 9 -9.18 -51.66 16.22
N VAL A 10 -10.39 -51.59 16.80
CA VAL A 10 -11.36 -50.53 16.49
C VAL A 10 -10.85 -49.16 16.96
N LEU A 11 -10.21 -49.09 18.14
CA LEU A 11 -9.63 -47.84 18.63
C LEU A 11 -8.46 -47.37 17.75
N GLU A 12 -7.62 -48.28 17.26
CA GLU A 12 -6.53 -47.94 16.32
C GLU A 12 -7.06 -47.42 14.98
N GLU A 13 -8.12 -48.00 14.45
CA GLU A 13 -8.77 -47.53 13.21
C GLU A 13 -9.33 -46.11 13.37
N ILE A 14 -10.06 -45.86 14.47
CA ILE A 14 -10.59 -44.53 14.80
C ILE A 14 -9.44 -43.52 14.94
N GLN A 15 -8.36 -43.89 15.62
CA GLN A 15 -7.22 -43.00 15.81
C GLN A 15 -6.54 -42.64 14.48
N GLN A 16 -6.41 -43.61 13.57
CA GLN A 16 -5.87 -43.37 12.23
C GLN A 16 -6.78 -42.45 11.40
N GLU A 17 -8.09 -42.64 11.45
CA GLU A 17 -9.06 -41.76 10.77
C GLU A 17 -8.99 -40.33 11.30
N LEU A 18 -8.91 -40.15 12.63
CA LEU A 18 -8.79 -38.83 13.25
C LEU A 18 -7.52 -38.10 12.81
N VAL A 19 -6.37 -38.78 12.77
CA VAL A 19 -5.11 -38.19 12.29
C VAL A 19 -5.22 -37.78 10.83
N LEU A 20 -5.84 -38.61 9.99
CA LEU A 20 -6.09 -38.29 8.57
C LEU A 20 -6.98 -37.07 8.41
N GLN A 21 -8.05 -36.97 9.20
CA GLN A 21 -8.93 -35.81 9.16
C GLN A 21 -8.22 -34.54 9.62
N GLU A 22 -7.41 -34.61 10.67
CA GLU A 22 -6.64 -33.47 11.16
C GLU A 22 -5.66 -32.95 10.11
N GLN A 23 -4.97 -33.86 9.40
CA GLN A 23 -4.09 -33.52 8.28
C GLN A 23 -4.84 -32.83 7.13
N LEU A 24 -6.01 -33.36 6.74
CA LEU A 24 -6.82 -32.76 5.68
C LEU A 24 -7.30 -31.35 6.03
N VAL A 25 -7.67 -31.11 7.30
CA VAL A 25 -8.07 -29.77 7.77
C VAL A 25 -6.91 -28.78 7.67
N ILE A 26 -5.70 -29.21 8.04
CA ILE A 26 -4.50 -28.37 7.92
C ILE A 26 -4.21 -28.08 6.44
N GLU A 27 -4.24 -29.08 5.57
CA GLU A 27 -4.00 -28.91 4.13
C GLU A 27 -5.03 -27.99 3.46
N GLU A 28 -6.30 -28.07 3.87
CA GLU A 28 -7.35 -27.16 3.39
C GLU A 28 -7.07 -25.72 3.80
N TYR A 29 -6.69 -25.51 5.06
CA TYR A 29 -6.35 -24.19 5.58
C TYR A 29 -5.13 -23.58 4.88
N GLU A 30 -4.06 -24.36 4.70
CA GLU A 30 -2.85 -23.94 3.98
C GLU A 30 -3.16 -23.56 2.53
N ARG A 31 -4.02 -24.34 1.86
CA ARG A 31 -4.47 -24.04 0.50
C ARG A 31 -5.27 -22.74 0.43
N SER A 32 -6.14 -22.50 1.40
CA SER A 32 -6.90 -21.24 1.49
C SER A 32 -5.95 -20.05 1.69
N LEU A 33 -4.98 -20.18 2.59
CA LEU A 33 -3.97 -19.14 2.81
C LEU A 33 -3.16 -18.85 1.55
N GLN A 34 -2.72 -19.90 0.85
CA GLN A 34 -1.98 -19.73 -0.40
C GLN A 34 -2.82 -19.00 -1.45
N PHE A 35 -4.12 -19.32 -1.57
CA PHE A 35 -5.02 -18.62 -2.48
C PHE A 35 -5.18 -17.13 -2.10
N ASP A 36 -5.34 -16.83 -0.82
CA ASP A 36 -5.46 -15.45 -0.33
C ASP A 36 -4.17 -14.65 -0.60
N GLU A 37 -3.01 -15.27 -0.39
CA GLU A 37 -1.69 -14.69 -0.70
C GLU A 37 -1.54 -14.44 -2.21
N GLU A 38 -1.87 -15.41 -3.05
CA GLU A 38 -1.83 -15.26 -4.52
C GLU A 38 -2.78 -14.14 -4.99
N CYS A 39 -3.96 -14.01 -4.39
CA CYS A 39 -4.89 -12.94 -4.70
C CYS A 39 -4.32 -11.56 -4.32
N LEU A 40 -3.75 -11.45 -3.11
CA LEU A 40 -3.11 -10.22 -2.66
C LEU A 40 -1.93 -9.84 -3.55
N ASN A 41 -1.07 -10.81 -3.92
CA ASN A 41 0.07 -10.59 -4.80
C ASN A 41 -0.39 -10.14 -6.19
N ALA A 42 -1.43 -10.74 -6.77
CA ALA A 42 -1.97 -10.31 -8.06
C ALA A 42 -2.55 -8.89 -8.00
N MET A 43 -3.14 -8.48 -6.87
CA MET A 43 -3.56 -7.10 -6.65
C MET A 43 -2.36 -6.15 -6.60
N LEU A 44 -1.30 -6.51 -5.88
CA LEU A 44 -0.06 -5.74 -5.78
C LEU A 44 0.64 -5.61 -7.15
N ASP A 45 0.74 -6.69 -7.93
CA ASP A 45 1.28 -6.66 -9.29
C ASP A 45 0.49 -5.71 -10.20
N GLY A 46 -0.84 -5.63 -10.00
CA GLY A 46 -1.70 -4.65 -10.67
C GLY A 46 -1.42 -3.20 -10.28
N LEU A 47 -0.88 -2.96 -9.08
CA LEU A 47 -0.40 -1.63 -8.63
C LEU A 47 1.02 -1.34 -9.13
N ASP A 48 1.93 -2.31 -9.08
CA ASP A 48 3.34 -2.18 -9.53
C ASP A 48 3.47 -1.97 -11.05
N ALA A 49 2.47 -2.39 -11.83
CA ALA A 49 2.38 -2.06 -13.26
C ALA A 49 2.19 -0.55 -13.54
N SER A 50 1.90 0.25 -12.50
CA SER A 50 1.82 1.69 -12.61
C SER A 50 2.96 2.35 -11.83
N ASP A 51 4.05 2.62 -12.54
CA ASP A 51 5.10 3.57 -12.09
C ASP A 51 4.57 5.02 -12.08
N LYS A 52 3.32 5.20 -11.63
CA LYS A 52 2.56 6.43 -11.64
C LYS A 52 2.47 6.94 -10.22
N ILE A 53 2.62 8.24 -10.08
CA ILE A 53 2.57 8.91 -8.78
C ILE A 53 1.12 9.25 -8.49
N ILE A 54 0.54 8.71 -7.41
CA ILE A 54 -0.80 9.09 -6.96
C ILE A 54 -0.78 10.57 -6.55
N CYS A 55 -1.75 11.34 -7.04
CA CYS A 55 -1.86 12.76 -6.70
C CYS A 55 -2.15 12.95 -5.20
N PRO A 56 -1.28 13.65 -4.46
CA PRO A 56 -1.40 13.73 -3.01
C PRO A 56 -2.56 14.65 -2.56
N VAL A 57 -3.03 15.54 -3.45
CA VAL A 57 -4.16 16.46 -3.20
C VAL A 57 -5.50 15.73 -3.28
N CYS A 58 -5.74 14.94 -4.34
CA CYS A 58 -7.03 14.28 -4.52
C CYS A 58 -7.06 12.81 -4.07
N ARG A 59 -5.89 12.17 -3.91
CA ARG A 59 -5.71 10.76 -3.52
C ARG A 59 -6.50 9.76 -4.37
N LYS A 60 -6.82 10.13 -5.61
CA LYS A 60 -7.68 9.35 -6.53
C LYS A 60 -7.06 9.16 -7.90
N ASN A 61 -6.53 10.24 -8.48
CA ASN A 61 -5.96 10.26 -9.82
C ASN A 61 -4.43 10.28 -9.73
N ASN A 62 -3.76 9.88 -10.82
CA ASN A 62 -2.30 9.98 -10.92
C ASN A 62 -1.86 11.36 -11.41
N LEU A 63 -0.70 11.81 -10.93
CA LEU A 63 0.04 12.92 -11.50
C LEU A 63 0.64 12.50 -12.84
N THR A 64 0.77 13.47 -13.73
CA THR A 64 1.48 13.31 -15.01
C THR A 64 2.49 14.43 -15.12
N VAL A 65 3.73 14.08 -15.46
CA VAL A 65 4.78 15.07 -15.73
C VAL A 65 5.03 15.12 -17.24
N ARG A 66 4.78 16.26 -17.87
CA ARG A 66 5.03 16.46 -19.30
C ARG A 66 5.52 17.87 -19.55
N ASN A 67 6.57 18.03 -20.35
CA ASN A 67 7.08 19.34 -20.77
C ASN A 67 7.21 20.36 -19.62
N HIS A 68 7.88 19.99 -18.53
CA HIS A 68 8.09 20.89 -17.36
C HIS A 68 6.80 21.28 -16.62
N LEU A 69 5.74 20.48 -16.76
CA LEU A 69 4.46 20.68 -16.12
C LEU A 69 4.05 19.43 -15.37
N VAL A 70 3.61 19.61 -14.13
CA VAL A 70 2.97 18.59 -13.30
C VAL A 70 1.47 18.89 -13.24
N PHE A 71 0.64 17.93 -13.65
CA PHE A 71 -0.82 18.12 -13.61
C PHE A 71 -1.58 16.85 -13.21
N CYS A 72 -2.82 17.05 -12.78
CA CYS A 72 -3.75 15.99 -12.38
C CYS A 72 -5.17 16.29 -12.87
N GLN A 73 -5.96 15.25 -13.11
CA GLN A 73 -7.38 15.37 -13.48
C GLN A 73 -8.26 16.00 -12.39
N CYS A 74 -7.76 16.16 -11.16
CA CYS A 74 -8.45 16.93 -10.12
C CYS A 74 -8.35 18.45 -10.28
N GLY A 75 -7.56 18.94 -11.25
CA GLY A 75 -7.32 20.37 -11.47
C GLY A 75 -6.00 20.90 -10.93
N LEU A 76 -5.14 20.05 -10.36
CA LEU A 76 -3.77 20.43 -10.02
C LEU A 76 -3.00 20.73 -11.31
N TYR A 77 -2.33 21.88 -11.35
CA TYR A 77 -1.53 22.34 -12.47
C TYR A 77 -0.38 23.21 -11.96
N ILE A 78 0.85 22.72 -12.07
CA ILE A 78 2.05 23.36 -11.51
C ILE A 78 3.16 23.33 -12.55
N THR A 79 3.70 24.49 -12.90
CA THR A 79 4.85 24.66 -13.79
C THR A 79 6.15 24.54 -12.99
N THR A 80 7.08 23.72 -13.46
CA THR A 80 8.32 23.39 -12.74
C THR A 80 9.49 23.27 -13.71
N GLN A 81 10.61 23.94 -13.46
CA GLN A 81 11.80 23.77 -14.31
C GLN A 81 12.47 22.41 -14.05
N ASP A 82 12.84 21.69 -15.11
CA ASP A 82 13.61 20.43 -15.05
C ASP A 82 13.06 19.29 -14.15
N MET A 83 11.74 19.27 -13.90
CA MET A 83 11.09 18.19 -13.16
C MET A 83 10.84 16.97 -14.04
N THR A 84 11.16 15.78 -13.52
CA THR A 84 10.84 14.47 -14.11
C THR A 84 9.93 13.69 -13.15
N GLU A 85 9.31 12.61 -13.63
CA GLU A 85 8.49 11.75 -12.78
C GLU A 85 9.31 11.17 -11.63
N GLU A 86 10.55 10.72 -11.89
CA GLU A 86 11.43 10.15 -10.86
C GLU A 86 11.82 11.19 -9.80
N LYS A 87 12.17 12.41 -10.22
CA LYS A 87 12.49 13.49 -9.28
C LYS A 87 11.31 13.85 -8.41
N LEU A 88 10.12 13.95 -9.00
CA LEU A 88 8.89 14.25 -8.27
C LEU A 88 8.55 13.14 -7.26
N ARG A 89 8.73 11.88 -7.66
CA ARG A 89 8.55 10.72 -6.79
C ARG A 89 9.49 10.79 -5.59
N SER A 90 10.79 10.91 -5.84
CA SER A 90 11.79 10.97 -4.76
C SER A 90 11.55 12.17 -3.84
N LEU A 91 11.15 13.33 -4.37
CA LEU A 91 10.81 14.50 -3.58
C LEU A 91 9.64 14.22 -2.62
N LEU A 92 8.56 13.64 -3.11
CA LEU A 92 7.38 13.30 -2.30
C LEU A 92 7.71 12.24 -1.26
N GLU A 93 8.37 11.15 -1.66
CA GLU A 93 8.77 10.06 -0.76
C GLU A 93 9.68 10.53 0.36
N ASN A 94 10.73 11.30 0.02
CA ASN A 94 11.66 11.83 1.02
C ASN A 94 10.94 12.77 1.99
N THR A 95 10.11 13.68 1.49
CA THR A 95 9.43 14.66 2.35
C THR A 95 8.43 14.00 3.30
N ILE A 96 7.67 13.01 2.81
CA ILE A 96 6.75 12.24 3.65
C ILE A 96 7.52 11.39 4.67
N THR A 97 8.62 10.76 4.25
CA THR A 97 9.45 9.93 5.13
C THR A 97 10.13 10.76 6.22
N GLU A 98 10.63 11.95 5.87
CA GLU A 98 11.20 12.88 6.85
C GLU A 98 10.19 13.32 7.90
N HIS A 99 8.95 13.56 7.48
CA HIS A 99 7.85 13.84 8.40
C HIS A 99 7.50 12.63 9.27
N SER A 100 7.46 11.42 8.69
CA SER A 100 7.05 10.20 9.40
C SER A 100 7.98 9.83 10.57
N TYR A 101 9.26 10.24 10.52
CA TYR A 101 10.18 10.09 11.65
C TYR A 101 9.77 10.92 12.89
N ARG A 102 8.94 11.96 12.72
CA ARG A 102 8.54 12.87 13.79
C ARG A 102 7.06 12.77 14.14
N CYS A 103 6.23 12.36 13.19
CA CYS A 103 4.78 12.33 13.37
C CYS A 103 4.14 11.18 12.58
N PHE A 104 3.21 10.47 13.20
CA PHE A 104 2.45 9.38 12.57
C PHE A 104 1.18 9.84 11.84
N HIS A 105 0.89 11.14 11.84
CA HIS A 105 -0.25 11.69 11.10
C HIS A 105 0.10 11.92 9.63
N ASN A 106 -0.85 11.58 8.77
CA ASN A 106 -0.74 11.85 7.34
C ASN A 106 -0.77 13.37 7.08
N PRO A 107 0.23 13.93 6.39
CA PRO A 107 0.19 15.33 6.01
C PRO A 107 -0.91 15.60 4.97
N GLU A 108 -1.37 16.84 4.95
CA GLU A 108 -2.27 17.38 3.94
C GLU A 108 -1.47 18.10 2.85
N PHE A 109 -1.95 17.97 1.60
CA PHE A 109 -1.33 18.59 0.45
C PHE A 109 -2.31 19.58 -0.18
N THR A 110 -1.83 20.80 -0.38
CA THR A 110 -2.63 21.89 -0.95
C THR A 110 -1.84 22.58 -2.05
N VAL A 111 -2.56 23.07 -3.07
CA VAL A 111 -1.97 23.93 -4.10
C VAL A 111 -2.20 25.38 -3.70
N THR A 112 -1.12 26.15 -3.63
CA THR A 112 -1.17 27.59 -3.36
C THR A 112 -0.89 28.35 -4.64
N SER A 113 -1.84 29.17 -5.09
CA SER A 113 -1.64 30.09 -6.21
C SER A 113 -1.65 31.53 -5.70
N GLY A 114 -0.52 32.24 -5.81
CA GLY A 114 -0.49 33.68 -5.55
C GLY A 114 -1.11 34.47 -6.72
N MET A 115 -1.49 35.72 -6.47
CA MET A 115 -2.03 36.60 -7.53
C MET A 115 -1.00 36.93 -8.64
N GLU A 116 0.29 36.69 -8.38
CA GLU A 116 1.42 36.90 -9.33
C GLU A 116 2.45 35.75 -9.33
N GLU A 117 2.28 34.72 -8.49
CA GLU A 117 3.24 33.61 -8.33
C GLU A 117 2.73 32.33 -9.01
N GLU A 118 3.69 31.55 -9.54
CA GLU A 118 3.45 30.22 -10.08
C GLU A 118 2.82 29.33 -9.01
N ALA A 119 1.87 28.47 -9.41
CA ALA A 119 1.18 27.62 -8.46
C ALA A 119 2.16 26.64 -7.79
N SER A 120 2.17 26.61 -6.47
CA SER A 120 3.08 25.79 -5.67
C SER A 120 2.38 24.66 -4.94
N LEU A 121 3.09 23.54 -4.73
CA LEU A 121 2.60 22.41 -3.93
C LEU A 121 3.10 22.52 -2.50
N LEU A 122 2.20 22.63 -1.55
CA LEU A 122 2.50 22.70 -0.12
C LEU A 122 2.11 21.39 0.57
N MET A 123 3.03 20.85 1.37
CA MET A 123 2.74 19.83 2.39
C MET A 123 2.58 20.54 3.74
N SER A 124 1.54 20.22 4.50
CA SER A 124 1.34 20.74 5.86
C SER A 124 0.77 19.66 6.79
N CYS A 125 1.07 19.76 8.08
CA CYS A 125 0.53 18.85 9.09
C CYS A 125 0.04 19.64 10.30
N SER A 126 -1.26 19.51 10.62
CA SER A 126 -1.92 20.22 11.71
C SER A 126 -1.56 19.72 13.12
N VAL A 127 -0.82 18.60 13.23
CA VAL A 127 -0.48 17.99 14.52
C VAL A 127 0.92 18.36 14.98
N CYS A 128 1.87 18.42 14.06
CA CYS A 128 3.26 18.78 14.37
C CYS A 128 3.64 20.19 13.88
N ASP A 129 2.67 20.94 13.35
CA ASP A 129 2.82 22.28 12.78
C ASP A 129 3.94 22.38 11.73
N SER A 130 4.28 21.26 11.09
CA SER A 130 5.26 21.22 10.01
C SER A 130 4.61 21.64 8.69
N TRP A 131 5.37 22.36 7.88
CA TRP A 131 4.98 22.69 6.51
C TRP A 131 6.22 22.81 5.62
N THR A 132 6.07 22.41 4.37
CA THR A 132 7.14 22.39 3.37
C THR A 132 6.57 22.70 2.00
N ILE A 133 7.15 23.66 1.30
CA ILE A 133 6.88 23.92 -0.12
C ILE A 133 7.73 22.96 -0.95
N LEU A 134 7.09 22.24 -1.87
CA LEU A 134 7.70 21.19 -2.66
C LEU A 134 8.01 21.64 -4.10
N LEU A 135 7.04 22.29 -4.73
CA LEU A 135 7.07 22.77 -6.11
C LEU A 135 6.67 24.24 -6.13
#